data_AF-E2C2A6-F1
#
_entry.id   AF-E2C2A6-F1
#
_cell.length_a   1.000
_cell.length_b   1.000
_cell.length_c   1.000
_cell.angle_alpha   90.00
_cell.angle_beta   90.00
_cell.angle_gamma   90.00
#
_symmetry.space_group_name_H-M   'P 1'
#
loop_
_entity.id
_entity.type
_entity.pdbx_description
1 polymer ?
#
loop_
_entity_poly.entity_id
_entity_poly.type
_entity_poly.pdbx_seq_one_letter_code
_entity_poly.pdbx_strand_id
1 'polypeptide(L)'
;MAEVCEVNGYLQPYTYLDYNQFFHPNVCHVCKSVEQDSLTLCDRCNMISYCSEEHKRLHRPQHEDICTFMTRFISEDPDWNTRRLYLYEWIDLQRKLMRIAQVTLGRKLEPYEEQMFMSAKSCFTCHRRTDLITCDKCILFNYCVDHVAEAYTHTSSICDLLMLTLKLDIISLKQTTWDLVNIKFSTFPSKKKRFTDMRSFCNRYFPTRSGDHYWCLYDHTFTDFVSEPLTLYKGLQTANLFRPKEVVDTFTVHIIGASYVNRRHFPAWELLLHLLNKRNKLVIVMIGPDLQMETKEHNVCSLCKLARRKLILESFPLLYHNYMFNASYRQPNVITGFQAELYVDETWPESIRAIQTQNCPLLLTAASLYEIQKDMIKIQNIVGKPVKPIVETRNKFNSYRPYRNFEAGYVSYRNMYLIIYKNLYN
;
A
#
# COMPACT_ATOMS: atom_id res chain seq x y z
N MET A 1 -13.06 25.63 14.92
CA MET A 1 -14.03 24.93 15.79
C MET A 1 -15.40 25.04 15.15
N ALA A 2 -16.19 23.96 15.22
CA ALA A 2 -17.47 23.70 14.53
C ALA A 2 -17.36 22.81 13.27
N GLU A 3 -16.78 21.62 13.45
CA GLU A 3 -17.22 20.31 12.94
C GLU A 3 -16.31 19.26 13.62
N VAL A 4 -16.42 19.29 14.95
CA VAL A 4 -15.86 18.31 15.88
C VAL A 4 -17.09 17.59 16.43
N CYS A 5 -17.01 16.26 16.48
CA CYS A 5 -18.07 15.31 16.83
C CYS A 5 -18.99 14.87 15.68
N GLU A 6 -18.50 13.95 14.84
CA GLU A 6 -19.31 12.83 14.32
C GLU A 6 -18.40 11.73 13.70
N VAL A 7 -17.50 11.18 14.51
CA VAL A 7 -16.99 9.80 14.30
C VAL A 7 -17.23 8.93 15.55
N ASN A 8 -17.77 9.52 16.62
CA ASN A 8 -18.15 8.81 17.85
C ASN A 8 -19.67 8.60 17.85
N GLY A 9 -20.06 7.50 17.24
CA GLY A 9 -21.44 7.04 17.15
C GLY A 9 -21.50 6.04 16.02
N TYR A 10 -21.73 4.76 16.32
CA TYR A 10 -21.78 3.64 15.37
C TYR A 10 -20.43 3.06 14.91
N LEU A 11 -19.58 2.70 15.88
CA LEU A 11 -18.97 1.36 15.80
C LEU A 11 -19.66 0.51 16.87
N GLN A 12 -20.91 0.11 16.59
CA GLN A 12 -21.44 -1.07 17.25
C GLN A 12 -20.49 -2.24 16.98
N PRO A 13 -20.36 -3.21 17.92
CA PRO A 13 -19.55 -4.40 17.75
C PRO A 13 -20.18 -5.29 16.67
N TYR A 14 -20.03 -4.90 15.40
CA TYR A 14 -20.34 -5.76 14.27
C TYR A 14 -19.20 -6.76 14.14
N THR A 15 -19.52 -8.00 14.40
CA THR A 15 -18.70 -9.22 14.34
C THR A 15 -18.19 -9.59 12.94
N TYR A 16 -17.93 -8.63 12.05
CA TYR A 16 -17.52 -8.88 10.65
C TYR A 16 -16.46 -7.92 10.09
N LEU A 17 -15.87 -7.05 10.90
CA LEU A 17 -14.74 -6.22 10.47
C LEU A 17 -13.43 -6.96 10.75
N ASP A 18 -12.69 -7.27 9.69
CA ASP A 18 -11.32 -7.79 9.80
C ASP A 18 -10.39 -6.67 10.29
N TYR A 19 -10.31 -6.54 11.62
CA TYR A 19 -9.52 -5.51 12.29
C TYR A 19 -8.01 -5.74 12.14
N ASN A 20 -7.55 -6.89 11.64
CA ASN A 20 -6.14 -7.20 11.43
C ASN A 20 -5.57 -6.60 10.13
N GLN A 21 -6.35 -5.82 9.37
CA GLN A 21 -5.84 -5.16 8.16
C GLN A 21 -4.82 -4.05 8.42
N PHE A 22 -4.82 -3.47 9.63
CA PHE A 22 -3.81 -2.49 10.04
C PHE A 22 -3.68 -2.39 11.57
N PHE A 23 -2.55 -1.86 12.02
CA PHE A 23 -2.22 -1.64 13.42
C PHE A 23 -1.81 -0.19 13.69
N HIS A 24 -2.32 0.41 14.77
CA HIS A 24 -1.79 1.63 15.36
C HIS A 24 -1.58 1.41 16.87
N PRO A 25 -0.46 1.84 17.45
CA PRO A 25 -0.12 1.50 18.84
C PRO A 25 -1.04 2.16 19.88
N ASN A 26 -1.64 3.31 19.54
CA ASN A 26 -2.44 4.13 20.44
C ASN A 26 -3.95 4.06 20.11
N VAL A 27 -4.40 2.99 19.47
CA VAL A 27 -5.83 2.73 19.24
C VAL A 27 -6.16 1.34 19.74
N CYS A 28 -7.41 1.11 20.14
CA CYS A 28 -7.84 -0.26 20.41
C CYS A 28 -7.70 -1.09 19.13
N HIS A 29 -6.94 -2.18 19.18
CA HIS A 29 -6.70 -3.00 17.98
C HIS A 29 -7.98 -3.59 17.39
N VAL A 30 -8.98 -3.89 18.22
CA VAL A 30 -10.24 -4.50 17.77
C VAL A 30 -11.22 -3.47 17.24
N CYS A 31 -11.72 -2.57 18.10
CA CYS A 31 -12.77 -1.62 17.71
C CYS A 31 -12.24 -0.33 17.09
N LYS A 32 -10.92 -0.12 17.07
CA LYS A 32 -10.26 1.11 16.59
C LYS A 32 -10.65 2.38 17.34
N SER A 33 -11.15 2.25 18.58
CA SER A 33 -11.37 3.38 19.49
C SER A 33 -10.07 4.14 19.75
N VAL A 34 -10.20 5.46 19.83
CA VAL A 34 -9.10 6.44 20.03
C VAL A 34 -9.10 7.02 21.44
N GLU A 35 -10.03 6.59 22.31
CA GLU A 35 -10.20 7.09 23.67
C GLU A 35 -9.05 6.63 24.57
N GLN A 36 -8.02 7.47 24.72
CA GLN A 36 -6.76 7.11 25.38
C GLN A 36 -6.96 6.63 26.83
N ASP A 37 -7.88 7.24 27.58
CA ASP A 37 -8.14 6.90 28.98
C ASP A 37 -8.70 5.47 29.17
N SER A 38 -9.25 4.89 28.10
CA SER A 38 -9.77 3.52 28.11
C SER A 38 -8.73 2.47 27.70
N LEU A 39 -7.60 2.89 27.12
CA LEU A 39 -6.65 1.97 26.50
C LEU A 39 -5.68 1.38 27.51
N THR A 40 -5.56 0.06 27.48
CA THR A 40 -4.57 -0.71 28.24
C THR A 40 -3.71 -1.50 27.28
N LEU A 41 -2.40 -1.53 27.54
CA LEU A 41 -1.47 -2.37 26.78
C LEU A 41 -1.68 -3.84 27.16
N CYS A 42 -1.33 -4.74 26.24
CA CYS A 42 -1.19 -6.16 26.60
C CYS A 42 -0.14 -6.29 27.70
N ASP A 43 -0.58 -6.74 28.87
CA ASP A 43 0.20 -7.07 30.07
C ASP A 43 1.43 -7.97 29.85
N ARG A 44 1.47 -8.79 28.79
CA ARG A 44 2.61 -9.66 28.49
C ARG A 44 3.66 -8.99 27.60
N CYS A 45 3.26 -8.60 26.38
CA CYS A 45 4.21 -8.08 25.38
C CYS A 45 4.33 -6.55 25.38
N ASN A 46 3.37 -5.82 25.96
CA ASN A 46 3.29 -4.36 25.95
C ASN A 46 3.31 -3.72 24.54
N MET A 47 3.02 -4.49 23.48
CA MET A 47 3.12 -4.02 22.08
C MET A 47 1.80 -3.50 21.50
N ILE A 48 0.65 -3.86 22.08
CA ILE A 48 -0.68 -3.66 21.50
C ILE A 48 -1.66 -3.13 22.54
N SER A 49 -2.57 -2.25 22.13
CA SER A 49 -3.55 -1.59 23.00
C SER A 49 -4.97 -2.14 22.80
N TYR A 50 -5.71 -2.29 23.91
CA TYR A 50 -7.13 -2.66 23.93
C TYR A 50 -7.93 -1.72 24.84
N CYS A 51 -9.17 -1.40 24.47
CA CYS A 51 -10.05 -0.60 25.34
C CYS A 51 -10.80 -1.45 26.39
N SER A 52 -10.71 -2.78 26.32
CA SER A 52 -11.37 -3.70 27.24
C SER A 52 -10.73 -5.09 27.23
N GLU A 53 -10.87 -5.83 28.34
CA GLU A 53 -10.49 -7.24 28.43
C GLU A 53 -11.27 -8.13 27.44
N GLU A 54 -12.50 -7.74 27.08
CA GLU A 54 -13.27 -8.43 26.05
C GLU A 54 -12.58 -8.37 24.68
N HIS A 55 -12.12 -7.19 24.25
CA HIS A 55 -11.38 -7.04 22.99
C HIS A 55 -10.03 -7.75 23.04
N LYS A 56 -9.33 -7.73 24.18
CA LYS A 56 -8.10 -8.51 24.38
C LYS A 56 -8.36 -10.01 24.22
N ARG A 57 -9.44 -10.54 24.82
CA ARG A 57 -9.84 -11.94 24.69
C ARG A 57 -10.24 -12.29 23.25
N LEU A 58 -10.93 -11.40 22.55
CA LEU A 58 -11.34 -11.61 21.16
C LEU A 58 -10.15 -11.74 20.21
N HIS A 59 -9.12 -10.91 20.39
CA HIS A 59 -7.91 -10.94 19.55
C HIS A 59 -6.91 -12.03 19.97
N ARG A 60 -7.01 -12.54 21.19
CA ARG A 60 -6.05 -13.52 21.75
C ARG A 60 -5.70 -14.67 20.80
N PRO A 61 -6.65 -15.36 20.13
CA PRO A 61 -6.31 -16.49 19.27
C PRO A 61 -5.35 -16.15 18.11
N GLN A 62 -5.38 -14.90 17.62
CA GLN A 62 -4.53 -14.43 16.53
C GLN A 62 -3.23 -13.80 17.05
N HIS A 63 -3.21 -13.34 18.31
CA HIS A 63 -2.07 -12.65 18.90
C HIS A 63 -1.15 -13.55 19.75
N GLU A 64 -1.63 -14.71 20.22
CA GLU A 64 -0.99 -15.49 21.28
C GLU A 64 0.46 -15.87 20.97
N ASP A 65 0.75 -16.28 19.74
CA ASP A 65 2.07 -16.79 19.35
C ASP A 65 3.12 -15.66 19.26
N ILE A 66 2.81 -14.56 18.56
CA ILE A 66 3.68 -13.38 18.50
C ILE A 66 3.81 -12.71 19.87
N CYS A 67 2.75 -12.73 20.69
CA CYS A 67 2.79 -12.24 22.06
C CYS A 67 3.77 -13.06 22.91
N THR A 68 3.75 -14.38 22.78
CA THR A 68 4.66 -15.29 23.50
C THR A 68 6.11 -15.06 23.07
N PHE A 69 6.36 -14.94 21.76
CA PHE A 69 7.67 -14.59 21.23
C PHE A 69 8.21 -13.28 21.82
N MET A 70 7.40 -12.22 21.78
CA MET A 70 7.78 -10.91 22.30
C MET A 70 7.99 -10.93 23.81
N THR A 71 7.16 -11.65 24.56
CA THR A 71 7.30 -11.77 26.02
C THR A 71 8.66 -12.36 26.39
N ARG A 72 9.08 -13.44 25.70
CA ARG A 72 10.41 -14.03 25.89
C ARG A 72 11.52 -13.05 25.54
N PHE A 73 11.43 -12.43 24.36
CA PHE A 73 12.45 -11.49 23.90
C PHE A 73 12.63 -10.31 24.88
N ILE A 74 11.52 -9.73 25.36
CA ILE A 74 11.54 -8.63 26.33
C ILE A 74 12.14 -9.08 27.67
N SER A 75 11.85 -10.30 28.12
CA SER A 75 12.42 -10.82 29.37
C SER A 75 13.93 -11.05 29.31
N GLU A 76 14.48 -11.29 28.11
CA GLU A 76 15.91 -11.51 27.86
C GLU A 76 16.67 -10.20 27.60
N ASP A 77 15.97 -9.09 27.37
CA ASP A 77 16.54 -7.78 27.07
C ASP A 77 16.12 -6.73 28.11
N PRO A 78 16.89 -6.56 29.22
CA PRO A 78 16.57 -5.61 30.29
C PRO A 78 16.40 -4.16 29.82
N ASP A 79 17.09 -3.79 28.75
CA ASP A 79 17.07 -2.43 28.21
C ASP A 79 15.98 -2.24 27.16
N TRP A 80 15.18 -3.26 26.82
CA TRP A 80 14.18 -3.22 25.75
C TRP A 80 13.34 -1.93 25.73
N ASN A 81 12.94 -1.51 26.93
CA ASN A 81 12.02 -0.41 27.16
C ASN A 81 12.72 0.97 27.25
N THR A 82 13.94 1.01 27.78
CA THR A 82 14.68 2.24 28.08
C THR A 82 15.72 2.58 27.01
N ARG A 83 16.13 1.60 26.19
CA ARG A 83 17.12 1.75 25.11
C ARG A 83 16.73 2.89 24.18
N ARG A 84 17.71 3.77 23.93
CA ARG A 84 17.61 4.83 22.94
C ARG A 84 18.32 4.39 21.68
N LEU A 85 17.69 4.63 20.54
CA LEU A 85 18.20 4.28 19.23
C LEU A 85 18.02 5.48 18.30
N TYR A 86 18.97 5.67 17.39
CA TYR A 86 18.73 6.48 16.21
C TYR A 86 17.82 5.74 15.24
N LEU A 87 17.16 6.47 14.33
CA LEU A 87 16.19 5.91 13.39
C LEU A 87 16.74 4.73 12.57
N TYR A 88 17.99 4.81 12.11
CA TYR A 88 18.59 3.74 11.31
C TYR A 88 18.83 2.46 12.14
N GLU A 89 19.26 2.60 13.40
CA GLU A 89 19.46 1.49 14.34
C GLU A 89 18.13 0.86 14.74
N TRP A 90 17.10 1.70 14.93
CA TRP A 90 15.74 1.26 15.17
C TRP A 90 15.21 0.39 14.03
N ILE A 91 15.31 0.87 12.79
CA ILE A 91 14.84 0.15 11.60
C ILE A 91 15.59 -1.18 11.46
N ASP A 92 16.91 -1.18 11.65
CA ASP A 92 17.72 -2.40 11.58
C ASP A 92 17.32 -3.41 12.68
N LEU A 93 17.12 -2.94 13.92
CA LEU A 93 16.63 -3.78 15.01
C LEU A 93 15.26 -4.37 14.70
N GLN A 94 14.28 -3.57 14.26
CA GLN A 94 12.94 -4.08 13.94
C GLN A 94 12.98 -5.12 12.82
N ARG A 95 13.78 -4.90 11.77
CA ARG A 95 13.97 -5.88 10.67
C ARG A 95 14.57 -7.20 11.17
N LYS A 96 15.59 -7.14 12.02
CA LYS A 96 16.19 -8.34 12.62
C LYS A 96 15.18 -9.10 13.48
N LEU A 97 14.40 -8.40 14.30
CA LEU A 97 13.37 -9.02 15.13
C LEU A 97 12.28 -9.70 14.31
N MET A 98 11.79 -9.04 13.25
CA MET A 98 10.80 -9.64 12.35
C MET A 98 11.33 -10.94 11.73
N ARG A 99 12.59 -10.96 11.26
CA ARG A 99 13.21 -12.18 10.71
C ARG A 99 13.30 -13.30 11.75
N ILE A 100 13.75 -12.97 12.97
CA ILE A 100 13.83 -13.94 14.07
C ILE A 100 12.43 -14.46 14.43
N ALA A 101 11.43 -13.59 14.47
CA ALA A 101 10.04 -13.96 14.74
C ALA A 101 9.52 -14.93 13.68
N GLN A 102 9.68 -14.62 12.39
CA GLN A 102 9.26 -15.49 11.29
C GLN A 102 9.88 -16.89 11.38
N VAL A 103 11.19 -16.97 11.64
CA VAL A 103 11.90 -18.25 11.80
C VAL A 103 11.40 -19.00 13.04
N THR A 104 11.23 -18.31 14.17
CA THR A 104 10.81 -18.93 15.44
C THR A 104 9.38 -19.44 15.37
N LEU A 105 8.48 -18.69 14.73
CA LEU A 105 7.06 -19.02 14.61
C LEU A 105 6.80 -20.05 13.49
N GLY A 106 7.76 -20.25 12.57
CA GLY A 106 7.61 -21.16 11.43
C GLY A 106 6.55 -20.71 10.41
N ARG A 107 6.18 -19.43 10.42
CA ARG A 107 5.19 -18.82 9.52
C ARG A 107 5.59 -17.40 9.13
N LYS A 108 4.99 -16.89 8.06
CA LYS A 108 5.04 -15.46 7.75
C LYS A 108 4.30 -14.67 8.84
N LEU A 109 4.74 -13.44 9.06
CA LEU A 109 4.04 -12.49 9.92
C LEU A 109 2.82 -11.96 9.16
N GLU A 110 1.73 -11.75 9.89
CA GLU A 110 0.56 -11.07 9.36
C GLU A 110 0.89 -9.56 9.18
N PRO A 111 0.23 -8.85 8.25
CA PRO A 111 0.53 -7.45 7.99
C PRO A 111 0.45 -6.53 9.23
N TYR A 112 -0.48 -6.81 10.16
CA TYR A 112 -0.56 -6.03 11.40
C TYR A 112 0.58 -6.36 12.37
N GLU A 113 1.13 -7.57 12.34
CA GLU A 113 2.27 -7.97 13.18
C GLU A 113 3.55 -7.28 12.70
N GLU A 114 3.79 -7.23 11.38
CA GLU A 114 4.87 -6.42 10.82
C GLU A 114 4.74 -4.95 11.23
N GLN A 115 3.52 -4.42 11.17
CA GLN A 115 3.23 -3.07 11.64
C GLN A 115 3.40 -2.91 13.15
N MET A 116 3.21 -3.95 13.98
CA MET A 116 3.51 -3.88 15.42
C MET A 116 4.99 -3.63 15.68
N PHE A 117 5.89 -4.19 14.89
CA PHE A 117 7.33 -3.91 14.98
C PHE A 117 7.64 -2.50 14.46
N MET A 118 7.20 -2.20 13.23
CA MET A 118 7.58 -0.95 12.55
C MET A 118 6.88 0.30 13.12
N SER A 119 5.71 0.14 13.74
CA SER A 119 4.89 1.20 14.33
C SER A 119 4.77 1.06 15.86
N ALA A 120 5.77 0.44 16.50
CA ALA A 120 5.73 0.24 17.95
C ALA A 120 5.53 1.57 18.70
N LYS A 121 4.91 1.50 19.89
CA LYS A 121 4.75 2.67 20.76
C LYS A 121 6.12 3.11 21.29
N SER A 122 6.73 4.10 20.62
CA SER A 122 8.06 4.59 20.97
C SER A 122 8.18 6.10 20.77
N CYS A 123 9.12 6.73 21.45
CA CYS A 123 9.49 8.12 21.21
C CYS A 123 9.91 8.31 19.75
N PHE A 124 9.42 9.37 19.11
CA PHE A 124 9.75 9.68 17.72
C PHE A 124 11.25 9.97 17.51
N THR A 125 11.87 10.70 18.43
CA THR A 125 13.31 11.04 18.32
C THR A 125 14.24 9.87 18.65
N CYS A 126 14.06 9.23 19.81
CA CYS A 126 15.04 8.28 20.35
C CYS A 126 14.55 6.84 20.45
N HIS A 127 13.33 6.55 20.02
CA HIS A 127 12.75 5.21 19.96
C HIS A 127 12.69 4.42 21.28
N ARG A 128 12.93 5.06 22.44
CA ARG A 128 12.61 4.45 23.75
C ARG A 128 11.12 4.21 23.88
N ARG A 129 10.71 3.23 24.69
CA ARG A 129 9.31 2.79 24.82
C ARG A 129 8.64 3.22 26.14
N THR A 130 9.38 3.80 27.07
CA THR A 130 8.86 4.27 28.36
C THR A 130 8.73 5.79 28.45
N ASP A 131 7.92 6.22 29.40
CA ASP A 131 7.73 7.63 29.77
C ASP A 131 7.35 8.48 28.55
N LEU A 132 6.37 7.96 27.82
CA LEU A 132 5.87 8.51 26.57
C LEU A 132 4.66 9.40 26.81
N ILE A 133 4.67 10.53 26.12
CA ILE A 133 3.56 11.46 25.96
C ILE A 133 3.06 11.31 24.53
N THR A 134 1.75 11.15 24.38
CA THR A 134 1.09 11.00 23.08
C THR A 134 0.43 12.32 22.70
N CYS A 135 0.58 12.73 21.43
CA CYS A 135 -0.15 13.89 20.90
C CYS A 135 -1.66 13.64 21.01
N ASP A 136 -2.37 14.51 21.72
CA ASP A 136 -3.83 14.46 21.92
C ASP A 136 -4.63 14.66 20.63
N LYS A 137 -4.09 15.41 19.67
CA LYS A 137 -4.75 15.70 18.40
C LYS A 137 -4.66 14.55 17.40
N CYS A 138 -3.46 14.05 17.06
CA CYS A 138 -3.32 12.99 16.06
C CYS A 138 -3.30 11.58 16.64
N ILE A 139 -3.01 11.42 17.93
CA ILE A 139 -2.76 10.17 18.67
C ILE A 139 -1.71 9.22 18.08
N LEU A 140 -1.07 9.56 16.96
CA LEU A 140 -0.06 8.74 16.30
C LEU A 140 1.38 9.17 16.58
N PHE A 141 1.56 10.37 17.14
CA PHE A 141 2.88 10.89 17.49
C PHE A 141 3.14 10.71 18.98
N ASN A 142 4.23 10.01 19.31
CA ASN A 142 4.67 9.81 20.68
C ASN A 142 6.06 10.43 20.85
N TYR A 143 6.28 11.11 21.96
CA TYR A 143 7.59 11.64 22.35
C TYR A 143 7.77 11.41 23.83
N CYS A 144 9.01 11.32 24.28
CA CYS A 144 9.29 11.02 25.67
C CYS A 144 9.52 12.29 26.50
N VAL A 145 9.51 12.18 27.84
CA VAL A 145 9.71 13.36 28.72
C VAL A 145 10.99 14.15 28.45
N ASP A 146 12.04 13.51 27.91
CA ASP A 146 13.30 14.19 27.57
C ASP A 146 13.25 14.92 26.22
N HIS A 147 12.28 14.58 25.37
CA HIS A 147 12.09 15.16 24.03
C HIS A 147 10.82 16.02 23.95
N VAL A 148 10.31 16.51 25.10
CA VAL A 148 9.22 17.49 25.13
C VAL A 148 9.59 18.75 24.35
N ALA A 149 10.84 19.19 24.51
CA ALA A 149 11.37 20.36 23.81
C ALA A 149 11.46 20.15 22.29
N GLU A 150 11.42 18.92 21.77
CA GLU A 150 11.49 18.61 20.34
C GLU A 150 10.11 18.34 19.73
N ALA A 151 9.06 18.31 20.56
CA ALA A 151 7.69 18.09 20.09
C ALA A 151 7.23 19.15 19.07
N TYR A 152 7.87 20.33 19.00
CA TYR A 152 7.58 21.33 17.95
C TYR A 152 7.87 20.84 16.53
N THR A 153 8.73 19.83 16.36
CA THR A 153 8.97 19.19 15.05
C THR A 153 7.71 18.50 14.53
N HIS A 154 6.80 18.12 15.42
CA HIS A 154 5.45 17.70 15.11
C HIS A 154 4.54 18.90 14.81
N THR A 155 4.71 19.46 13.63
CA THR A 155 3.92 20.62 13.18
C THR A 155 2.44 20.26 12.99
N SER A 156 1.55 21.28 12.98
CA SER A 156 0.12 21.05 12.74
C SER A 156 -0.16 20.32 11.43
N SER A 157 0.60 20.61 10.36
CA SER A 157 0.39 19.95 9.07
C SER A 157 0.74 18.46 9.10
N ILE A 158 1.82 18.09 9.79
CA ILE A 158 2.20 16.68 10.01
C ILE A 158 1.15 15.99 10.88
N CYS A 159 0.71 16.65 11.96
CA CYS A 159 -0.36 16.18 12.84
C CYS A 159 -1.65 15.87 12.06
N ASP A 160 -2.07 16.78 11.18
CA ASP A 160 -3.26 16.61 10.35
C ASP A 160 -3.11 15.44 9.35
N LEU A 161 -1.92 15.25 8.78
CA LEU A 161 -1.63 14.13 7.87
C LEU A 161 -1.64 12.78 8.58
N LEU A 162 -1.09 12.70 9.79
CA LEU A 162 -1.13 11.47 10.60
C LEU A 162 -2.57 11.12 10.99
N MET A 163 -3.35 12.10 11.44
CA MET A 163 -4.78 11.90 11.73
C MET A 163 -5.56 11.48 10.48
N LEU A 164 -5.29 12.10 9.33
CA LEU A 164 -5.89 11.71 8.06
C LEU A 164 -5.55 10.25 7.71
N THR A 165 -4.30 9.82 7.93
CA THR A 165 -3.87 8.44 7.69
C THR A 165 -4.67 7.46 8.55
N LEU A 166 -4.81 7.73 9.85
CA LEU A 166 -5.63 6.91 10.75
C LEU A 166 -7.09 6.82 10.28
N LYS A 167 -7.70 7.95 9.95
CA LYS A 167 -9.09 8.00 9.45
C LYS A 167 -9.25 7.19 8.17
N LEU A 168 -8.28 7.26 7.26
CA LEU A 168 -8.27 6.50 6.01
C LEU A 168 -8.07 5.00 6.24
N ASP A 169 -7.26 4.60 7.22
CA ASP A 169 -7.11 3.20 7.60
C ASP A 169 -8.43 2.65 8.17
N ILE A 170 -9.07 3.37 9.12
CA ILE A 170 -10.35 2.98 9.73
C ILE A 170 -11.46 2.87 8.68
N ILE A 171 -11.63 3.88 7.83
CA ILE A 171 -12.70 3.87 6.82
C ILE A 171 -12.49 2.76 5.78
N SER A 172 -11.24 2.35 5.53
CA SER A 172 -10.91 1.26 4.60
C SER A 172 -11.35 -0.12 5.07
N LEU A 173 -11.66 -0.29 6.37
CA LEU A 173 -12.25 -1.54 6.89
C LEU A 173 -13.70 -1.71 6.44
N LYS A 174 -14.43 -0.62 6.18
CA LYS A 174 -15.85 -0.64 5.86
C LYS A 174 -16.04 -1.03 4.39
N GLN A 175 -16.84 -2.08 4.12
CA GLN A 175 -17.16 -2.50 2.75
C GLN A 175 -17.83 -1.38 1.94
N THR A 176 -18.68 -0.58 2.58
CA THR A 176 -19.38 0.56 1.97
C THR A 176 -18.42 1.56 1.32
N THR A 177 -17.23 1.75 1.89
CA THR A 177 -16.18 2.61 1.31
C THR A 177 -15.76 2.12 -0.07
N TRP A 178 -15.60 0.81 -0.22
CA TRP A 178 -15.17 0.19 -1.47
C TRP A 178 -16.28 0.15 -2.51
N ASP A 179 -17.52 -0.02 -2.05
CA ASP A 179 -18.69 0.09 -2.92
C ASP A 179 -18.83 1.50 -3.51
N LEU A 180 -18.50 2.53 -2.72
CA LEU A 180 -18.53 3.94 -3.15
C LEU A 180 -17.45 4.30 -4.18
N VAL A 181 -16.22 3.79 -4.02
CA VAL A 181 -15.12 4.12 -4.95
C VAL A 181 -15.10 3.23 -6.21
N ASN A 182 -15.79 2.07 -6.18
CA ASN A 182 -15.87 1.12 -7.28
C ASN A 182 -16.85 1.58 -8.39
N ILE A 183 -16.48 2.67 -9.06
CA ILE A 183 -17.26 3.28 -10.13
C ILE A 183 -17.07 2.50 -11.42
N LYS A 184 -18.15 2.26 -12.16
CA LYS A 184 -18.13 1.49 -13.42
C LYS A 184 -17.56 2.21 -14.64
N PHE A 185 -16.88 3.36 -14.44
CA PHE A 185 -16.21 4.21 -15.44
C PHE A 185 -16.88 4.31 -16.83
N SER A 186 -18.20 4.19 -16.92
CA SER A 186 -18.94 4.07 -18.19
C SER A 186 -18.87 5.33 -19.06
N THR A 187 -18.49 6.46 -18.49
CA THR A 187 -18.29 7.72 -19.23
C THR A 187 -16.85 7.93 -19.69
N PHE A 188 -15.94 6.99 -19.42
CA PHE A 188 -14.54 7.03 -19.79
C PHE A 188 -14.24 6.13 -21.02
N PRO A 189 -13.36 6.55 -21.94
CA PRO A 189 -12.79 7.89 -22.06
C PRO A 189 -13.79 8.87 -22.71
N SER A 190 -13.84 10.10 -22.21
CA SER A 190 -14.64 11.16 -22.85
C SER A 190 -13.77 12.27 -23.44
N LYS A 191 -13.99 12.58 -24.72
CA LYS A 191 -13.32 13.71 -25.40
C LYS A 191 -13.61 15.06 -24.74
N LYS A 192 -14.79 15.19 -24.09
CA LYS A 192 -15.21 16.41 -23.38
C LYS A 192 -14.57 16.53 -21.99
N LYS A 193 -14.15 15.41 -21.39
CA LYS A 193 -13.56 15.34 -20.04
C LYS A 193 -12.05 15.05 -20.10
N ARG A 194 -11.27 16.02 -20.58
CA ARG A 194 -9.79 15.96 -20.61
C ARG A 194 -9.19 16.04 -19.20
N PHE A 195 -8.04 15.45 -18.94
CA PHE A 195 -7.38 15.55 -17.64
C PHE A 195 -5.86 15.46 -17.81
N THR A 196 -5.14 16.10 -16.90
CA THR A 196 -3.67 16.26 -16.94
C THR A 196 -2.97 15.62 -15.75
N ASP A 197 -3.71 15.36 -14.68
CA ASP A 197 -3.24 14.90 -13.38
C ASP A 197 -4.38 14.23 -12.60
N MET A 198 -4.06 13.64 -11.45
CA MET A 198 -5.01 12.95 -10.59
C MET A 198 -6.15 13.87 -10.13
N ARG A 199 -5.86 15.13 -9.78
CA ARG A 199 -6.88 16.09 -9.30
C ARG A 199 -7.91 16.39 -10.38
N SER A 200 -7.45 16.75 -11.58
CA SER A 200 -8.33 17.02 -12.73
C SER A 200 -9.08 15.78 -13.21
N PHE A 201 -8.54 14.58 -13.01
CA PHE A 201 -9.24 13.32 -13.25
C PHE A 201 -10.38 13.10 -12.24
N CYS A 202 -10.09 13.20 -10.93
CA CYS A 202 -11.07 13.03 -9.87
C CYS A 202 -12.25 14.01 -10.04
N ASN A 203 -11.96 15.30 -10.26
CA ASN A 203 -12.98 16.32 -10.47
C ASN A 203 -13.94 16.04 -11.66
N ARG A 204 -13.59 15.16 -12.59
CA ARG A 204 -14.37 14.86 -13.80
C ARG A 204 -15.02 13.48 -13.81
N TYR A 205 -14.43 12.52 -13.09
CA TYR A 205 -14.79 11.11 -13.14
C TYR A 205 -15.19 10.52 -11.78
N PHE A 206 -14.94 11.22 -10.67
CA PHE A 206 -15.48 10.89 -9.36
C PHE A 206 -16.73 11.75 -9.09
N PRO A 207 -17.85 11.18 -8.57
CA PRO A 207 -19.04 11.95 -8.26
C PRO A 207 -18.71 13.09 -7.29
N THR A 208 -18.95 14.32 -7.72
CA THR A 208 -18.81 15.50 -6.88
C THR A 208 -19.81 15.39 -5.73
N ARG A 209 -19.33 15.22 -4.50
CA ARG A 209 -20.15 15.51 -3.33
C ARG A 209 -20.21 17.03 -3.23
N SER A 210 -21.42 17.56 -3.33
CA SER A 210 -21.75 18.98 -3.42
C SER A 210 -21.14 19.82 -2.29
N GLY A 211 -20.62 21.00 -2.63
CA GLY A 211 -20.47 22.14 -1.71
C GLY A 211 -19.04 22.49 -1.27
N ASP A 212 -18.17 21.51 -1.03
CA ASP A 212 -16.87 21.78 -0.42
C ASP A 212 -15.71 21.84 -1.43
N HIS A 213 -14.86 22.85 -1.26
CA HIS A 213 -13.57 22.95 -1.95
C HIS A 213 -12.50 21.97 -1.40
N TYR A 214 -12.85 21.15 -0.40
CA TYR A 214 -11.96 20.23 0.29
C TYR A 214 -12.24 18.77 -0.08
N TRP A 215 -11.17 17.99 -0.26
CA TRP A 215 -11.26 16.55 -0.47
C TRP A 215 -11.65 15.83 0.83
N CYS A 216 -12.64 14.95 0.73
CA CYS A 216 -13.05 14.08 1.81
C CYS A 216 -12.27 12.75 1.79
N LEU A 217 -12.50 11.89 2.80
CA LEU A 217 -11.83 10.58 2.91
C LEU A 217 -12.03 9.69 1.67
N TYR A 218 -13.19 9.79 1.02
CA TYR A 218 -13.48 9.03 -0.19
C TYR A 218 -12.69 9.50 -1.40
N ASP A 219 -12.39 10.80 -1.52
CA ASP A 219 -11.54 11.33 -2.58
C ASP A 219 -10.11 10.75 -2.48
N HIS A 220 -9.53 10.77 -1.27
CA HIS A 220 -8.22 10.16 -1.03
C HIS A 220 -8.22 8.66 -1.35
N THR A 221 -9.23 7.92 -0.87
CA THR A 221 -9.37 6.48 -1.16
C THR A 221 -9.51 6.22 -2.66
N PHE A 222 -10.30 7.03 -3.35
CA PHE A 222 -10.50 6.93 -4.79
C PHE A 222 -9.19 7.21 -5.57
N THR A 223 -8.41 8.21 -5.16
CA THR A 223 -7.13 8.52 -5.81
C THR A 223 -6.16 7.34 -5.73
N ASP A 224 -6.16 6.61 -4.61
CA ASP A 224 -5.35 5.41 -4.44
C ASP A 224 -5.85 4.26 -5.34
N PHE A 225 -7.16 4.04 -5.34
CA PHE A 225 -7.84 3.01 -6.14
C PHE A 225 -7.54 3.13 -7.64
N VAL A 226 -7.51 4.35 -8.20
CA VAL A 226 -7.28 4.57 -9.64
C VAL A 226 -5.83 4.87 -10.03
N SER A 227 -4.92 5.01 -9.06
CA SER A 227 -3.54 5.45 -9.33
C SER A 227 -2.80 4.50 -10.28
N GLU A 228 -2.85 3.20 -10.02
CA GLU A 228 -2.11 2.17 -10.78
C GLU A 228 -2.48 2.14 -12.29
N PRO A 229 -3.76 1.93 -12.67
CA PRO A 229 -4.13 1.89 -14.09
C PRO A 229 -3.91 3.24 -14.81
N LEU A 230 -4.12 4.38 -14.13
CA LEU A 230 -3.86 5.70 -14.72
C LEU A 230 -2.37 5.95 -14.91
N THR A 231 -1.54 5.54 -13.94
CA THR A 231 -0.08 5.62 -14.02
C THR A 231 0.43 4.81 -15.21
N LEU A 232 -0.05 3.57 -15.37
CA LEU A 232 0.34 2.74 -16.52
C LEU A 232 -0.10 3.37 -17.84
N TYR A 233 -1.37 3.74 -17.97
CA TYR A 233 -1.89 4.34 -19.20
C TYR A 233 -1.09 5.59 -19.60
N LYS A 234 -0.91 6.52 -18.66
CA LYS A 234 -0.26 7.79 -18.94
C LYS A 234 1.24 7.65 -19.13
N GLY A 235 1.87 6.76 -18.37
CA GLY A 235 3.27 6.39 -18.54
C GLY A 235 3.54 5.84 -19.94
N LEU A 236 2.79 4.80 -20.37
CA LEU A 236 2.97 4.21 -21.70
C LEU A 236 2.60 5.19 -22.83
N GLN A 237 1.63 6.08 -22.61
CA GLN A 237 1.30 7.15 -23.56
C GLN A 237 2.49 8.11 -23.73
N THR A 238 3.08 8.61 -22.64
CA THR A 238 4.24 9.50 -22.66
C THR A 238 5.46 8.84 -23.29
N ALA A 239 5.66 7.55 -23.05
CA ALA A 239 6.74 6.75 -23.62
C ALA A 239 6.53 6.38 -25.11
N ASN A 240 5.37 6.69 -25.71
CA ASN A 240 4.97 6.23 -27.04
C ASN A 240 4.97 4.69 -27.21
N LEU A 241 4.66 3.98 -26.11
CA LEU A 241 4.61 2.52 -26.04
C LEU A 241 3.18 1.97 -25.98
N PHE A 242 2.16 2.83 -25.93
CA PHE A 242 0.76 2.41 -25.93
C PHE A 242 0.07 2.68 -27.26
N ARG A 243 -0.27 1.59 -27.97
CA ARG A 243 -0.99 1.66 -29.26
C ARG A 243 -2.25 0.79 -29.21
N PRO A 244 -3.33 1.26 -28.57
CA PRO A 244 -4.53 0.44 -28.32
C PRO A 244 -5.19 -0.12 -29.57
N LYS A 245 -5.08 0.61 -30.68
CA LYS A 245 -5.63 0.22 -31.98
C LYS A 245 -4.92 -0.98 -32.58
N GLU A 246 -3.65 -1.19 -32.26
CA GLU A 246 -2.82 -2.29 -32.75
C GLU A 246 -2.96 -3.56 -31.89
N VAL A 247 -3.60 -3.46 -30.73
CA VAL A 247 -3.83 -4.61 -29.84
C VAL A 247 -4.89 -5.53 -30.45
N VAL A 248 -4.46 -6.73 -30.82
CA VAL A 248 -5.31 -7.80 -31.35
C VAL A 248 -5.70 -8.76 -30.22
N ASP A 249 -7.00 -8.96 -30.03
CA ASP A 249 -7.64 -9.86 -29.05
C ASP A 249 -7.34 -9.60 -27.57
N THR A 250 -6.08 -9.70 -27.12
CA THR A 250 -5.74 -9.68 -25.69
C THR A 250 -4.61 -8.69 -25.39
N PHE A 251 -4.79 -7.90 -24.33
CA PHE A 251 -3.73 -7.10 -23.70
C PHE A 251 -3.45 -7.66 -22.31
N THR A 252 -2.22 -8.09 -22.06
CA THR A 252 -1.79 -8.71 -20.80
C THR A 252 -0.85 -7.77 -20.05
N VAL A 253 -1.20 -7.45 -18.81
CA VAL A 253 -0.38 -6.67 -17.88
C VAL A 253 0.09 -7.59 -16.77
N HIS A 254 1.40 -7.74 -16.59
CA HIS A 254 1.95 -8.40 -15.40
C HIS A 254 2.23 -7.37 -14.32
N ILE A 255 1.67 -7.56 -13.13
CA ILE A 255 1.97 -6.77 -11.94
C ILE A 255 2.88 -7.63 -11.05
N ILE A 256 4.15 -7.25 -10.93
CA ILE A 256 5.16 -7.93 -10.12
C ILE A 256 5.21 -7.33 -8.72
N GLY A 257 5.56 -8.13 -7.71
CA GLY A 257 5.55 -7.69 -6.31
C GLY A 257 4.13 -7.31 -5.85
N ALA A 258 3.11 -7.92 -6.45
CA ALA A 258 1.73 -7.59 -6.16
C ALA A 258 1.32 -8.07 -4.76
N SER A 259 0.61 -7.21 -4.03
CA SER A 259 0.06 -7.49 -2.70
C SER A 259 -1.47 -7.47 -2.71
N TYR A 260 -2.07 -7.75 -1.56
CA TYR A 260 -3.51 -7.64 -1.36
C TYR A 260 -4.07 -6.24 -1.71
N VAL A 261 -3.25 -5.19 -1.57
CA VAL A 261 -3.64 -3.82 -1.96
C VAL A 261 -3.91 -3.74 -3.47
N ASN A 262 -3.00 -4.27 -4.30
CA ASN A 262 -3.19 -4.33 -5.76
C ASN A 262 -4.45 -5.13 -6.10
N ARG A 263 -4.64 -6.26 -5.42
CA ARG A 263 -5.81 -7.12 -5.61
C ARG A 263 -7.12 -6.41 -5.28
N ARG A 264 -7.15 -5.59 -4.23
CA ARG A 264 -8.32 -4.78 -3.85
C ARG A 264 -8.64 -3.72 -4.91
N HIS A 265 -7.61 -3.17 -5.56
CA HIS A 265 -7.75 -2.16 -6.62
C HIS A 265 -8.01 -2.73 -8.02
N PHE A 266 -8.03 -4.06 -8.19
CA PHE A 266 -8.28 -4.73 -9.46
C PHE A 266 -9.47 -4.15 -10.28
N PRO A 267 -10.65 -3.83 -9.70
CA PRO A 267 -11.76 -3.27 -10.45
C PRO A 267 -11.44 -1.96 -11.21
N ALA A 268 -10.48 -1.16 -10.73
CA ALA A 268 -10.08 0.09 -11.39
C ALA A 268 -9.47 -0.13 -12.78
N TRP A 269 -8.96 -1.33 -13.08
CA TRP A 269 -8.37 -1.68 -14.36
C TRP A 269 -9.37 -1.68 -15.53
N GLU A 270 -10.67 -1.61 -15.24
CA GLU A 270 -11.69 -1.33 -16.26
C GLU A 270 -11.43 0.01 -16.98
N LEU A 271 -10.74 0.98 -16.34
CA LEU A 271 -10.24 2.20 -16.99
C LEU A 271 -9.38 1.88 -18.21
N LEU A 272 -8.42 0.97 -18.10
CA LEU A 272 -7.54 0.61 -19.20
C LEU A 272 -8.30 -0.19 -20.27
N LEU A 273 -9.24 -1.05 -19.87
CA LEU A 273 -10.07 -1.81 -20.80
C LEU A 273 -10.88 -0.90 -21.74
N HIS A 274 -11.39 0.22 -21.24
CA HIS A 274 -12.14 1.18 -22.06
C HIS A 274 -11.33 1.77 -23.23
N LEU A 275 -10.00 1.78 -23.12
CA LEU A 275 -9.08 2.32 -24.13
C LEU A 275 -8.78 1.34 -25.26
N LEU A 276 -9.03 0.04 -25.07
CA LEU A 276 -8.76 -1.03 -26.04
C LEU A 276 -9.87 -1.12 -27.11
N ASN A 277 -9.62 -1.89 -28.18
CA ASN A 277 -10.61 -2.11 -29.24
C ASN A 277 -11.85 -2.90 -28.75
N LYS A 278 -12.88 -2.97 -29.60
CA LYS A 278 -14.04 -3.84 -29.34
C LYS A 278 -13.61 -5.30 -29.36
N ARG A 279 -14.26 -6.14 -28.55
CA ARG A 279 -13.96 -7.58 -28.37
C ARG A 279 -12.61 -7.89 -27.71
N ASN A 280 -11.84 -6.89 -27.31
CA ASN A 280 -10.56 -7.12 -26.64
C ASN A 280 -10.76 -7.60 -25.19
N LYS A 281 -9.81 -8.41 -24.73
CA LYS A 281 -9.65 -8.88 -23.36
C LYS A 281 -8.49 -8.11 -22.73
N LEU A 282 -8.68 -7.61 -21.51
CA LEU A 282 -7.61 -7.14 -20.65
C LEU A 282 -7.38 -8.20 -19.58
N VAL A 283 -6.17 -8.74 -19.51
CA VAL A 283 -5.76 -9.72 -18.51
C VAL A 283 -4.76 -9.06 -17.57
N ILE A 284 -5.12 -8.97 -16.29
CA ILE A 284 -4.23 -8.49 -15.24
C ILE A 284 -3.71 -9.71 -14.51
N VAL A 285 -2.42 -9.99 -14.67
CA VAL A 285 -1.72 -11.08 -13.99
C VAL A 285 -0.99 -10.49 -12.78
N MET A 286 -1.46 -10.79 -11.58
CA MET A 286 -0.83 -10.37 -10.33
C MET A 286 0.08 -11.47 -9.81
N ILE A 287 1.34 -11.13 -9.55
CA ILE A 287 2.38 -12.09 -9.19
C ILE A 287 3.07 -11.58 -7.93
N GLY A 288 2.91 -12.32 -6.83
CA GLY A 288 3.50 -11.97 -5.55
C GLY A 288 3.29 -13.08 -4.52
N PRO A 289 4.27 -13.34 -3.64
CA PRO A 289 4.28 -14.49 -2.74
C PRO A 289 3.23 -14.44 -1.62
N ASP A 290 2.56 -13.30 -1.43
CA ASP A 290 1.54 -13.09 -0.39
C ASP A 290 0.11 -13.11 -0.96
N LEU A 291 -0.03 -13.43 -2.25
CA LEU A 291 -1.32 -13.54 -2.90
C LEU A 291 -1.98 -14.90 -2.66
N GLN A 292 -3.24 -15.01 -3.06
CA GLN A 292 -3.91 -16.29 -3.23
C GLN A 292 -3.99 -16.62 -4.72
N MET A 293 -3.95 -17.92 -5.03
CA MET A 293 -4.17 -18.36 -6.40
C MET A 293 -5.64 -18.15 -6.78
N GLU A 294 -5.90 -17.37 -7.82
CA GLU A 294 -7.27 -17.11 -8.24
C GLU A 294 -7.34 -16.76 -9.73
N THR A 295 -8.47 -17.09 -10.36
CA THR A 295 -8.81 -16.63 -11.71
C THR A 295 -10.26 -16.13 -11.70
N LYS A 296 -10.48 -14.89 -12.12
CA LYS A 296 -11.81 -14.26 -12.03
C LYS A 296 -12.08 -13.33 -13.21
N GLU A 297 -13.22 -13.50 -13.87
CA GLU A 297 -13.74 -12.52 -14.83
C GLU A 297 -14.49 -11.41 -14.08
N HIS A 298 -14.12 -10.16 -14.32
CA HIS A 298 -14.76 -8.99 -13.70
C HIS A 298 -16.11 -8.68 -14.36
N ASN A 299 -17.11 -8.33 -13.54
CA ASN A 299 -18.39 -7.82 -14.04
C ASN A 299 -18.23 -6.37 -14.53
N VAL A 300 -17.80 -6.20 -15.78
CA VAL A 300 -17.59 -4.90 -16.43
C VAL A 300 -18.90 -4.11 -16.63
N CYS A 301 -18.80 -2.82 -16.94
CA CYS A 301 -19.93 -1.94 -17.21
C CYS A 301 -20.72 -2.37 -18.46
N SER A 302 -21.93 -1.83 -18.59
CA SER A 302 -22.84 -2.13 -19.71
C SER A 302 -22.21 -1.86 -21.09
N LEU A 303 -21.41 -0.80 -21.23
CA LEU A 303 -20.75 -0.49 -22.50
C LEU A 303 -19.67 -1.52 -22.86
N CYS A 304 -18.88 -1.97 -21.88
CA CYS A 304 -17.90 -3.04 -22.11
C CYS A 304 -18.58 -4.37 -22.44
N LYS A 305 -19.70 -4.70 -21.77
CA LYS A 305 -20.52 -5.87 -22.11
C LYS A 305 -21.03 -5.82 -23.56
N LEU A 306 -21.60 -4.69 -23.98
CA LEU A 306 -22.07 -4.47 -25.36
C LEU A 306 -20.93 -4.57 -26.38
N ALA A 307 -19.75 -4.05 -26.03
CA ALA A 307 -18.55 -4.16 -26.86
C ALA A 307 -17.89 -5.55 -26.80
N ARG A 308 -18.46 -6.52 -26.05
CA ARG A 308 -17.90 -7.86 -25.77
C ARG A 308 -16.47 -7.82 -25.24
N ARG A 309 -16.14 -6.77 -24.48
CA ARG A 309 -14.85 -6.63 -23.82
C ARG A 309 -14.86 -7.42 -22.52
N LYS A 310 -13.71 -7.97 -22.14
CA LYS A 310 -13.54 -8.74 -20.90
C LYS A 310 -12.38 -8.18 -20.08
N LEU A 311 -12.55 -8.16 -18.77
CA LEU A 311 -11.48 -7.89 -17.81
C LEU A 311 -11.30 -9.14 -16.96
N ILE A 312 -10.10 -9.70 -16.96
CA ILE A 312 -9.77 -10.96 -16.28
C ILE A 312 -8.65 -10.69 -15.29
N LEU A 313 -8.82 -11.20 -14.07
CA LEU A 313 -7.77 -11.31 -13.07
C LEU A 313 -7.22 -12.73 -13.08
N GLU A 314 -5.90 -12.84 -13.05
CA GLU A 314 -5.18 -14.06 -12.70
C GLU A 314 -4.19 -13.69 -11.59
N SER A 315 -4.20 -14.41 -10.48
CA SER A 315 -3.35 -14.15 -9.31
C SER A 315 -2.55 -15.39 -8.98
N PHE A 316 -1.24 -15.20 -8.75
CA PHE A 316 -0.31 -16.29 -8.49
C PHE A 316 0.56 -16.01 -7.25
N PRO A 317 0.56 -16.92 -6.25
CA PRO A 317 1.40 -16.82 -5.05
C PRO A 317 2.87 -17.22 -5.33
N LEU A 318 3.47 -16.62 -6.36
CA LEU A 318 4.77 -17.01 -6.91
C LEU A 318 5.70 -15.80 -7.06
N LEU A 319 7.00 -16.08 -7.12
CA LEU A 319 7.99 -15.14 -7.65
C LEU A 319 7.90 -15.11 -9.18
N TYR A 320 8.30 -13.99 -9.80
CA TYR A 320 8.13 -13.77 -11.24
C TYR A 320 8.84 -14.82 -12.10
N HIS A 321 10.08 -15.17 -11.75
CA HIS A 321 10.84 -16.19 -12.46
C HIS A 321 10.19 -17.57 -12.37
N ASN A 322 9.48 -17.89 -11.30
CA ASN A 322 8.74 -19.16 -11.16
C ASN A 322 7.44 -19.15 -11.97
N TYR A 323 6.74 -18.01 -12.03
CA TYR A 323 5.54 -17.86 -12.86
C TYR A 323 5.83 -18.10 -14.34
N MET A 324 7.01 -17.75 -14.85
CA MET A 324 7.39 -18.01 -16.24
C MET A 324 7.37 -19.49 -16.63
N PHE A 325 7.54 -20.41 -15.66
CA PHE A 325 7.50 -21.85 -15.88
C PHE A 325 6.13 -22.47 -15.51
N ASN A 326 5.16 -21.64 -15.12
CA ASN A 326 3.83 -22.11 -14.77
C ASN A 326 3.03 -22.48 -16.03
N ALA A 327 2.21 -23.53 -15.96
CA ALA A 327 1.37 -23.97 -17.09
C ALA A 327 0.38 -22.89 -17.56
N SER A 328 -0.02 -21.98 -16.67
CA SER A 328 -0.91 -20.86 -16.98
C SER A 328 -0.18 -19.61 -17.47
N TYR A 329 1.13 -19.68 -17.70
CA TYR A 329 1.94 -18.55 -18.14
C TYR A 329 1.41 -17.94 -19.44
N ARG A 330 1.41 -16.60 -19.47
CA ARG A 330 1.09 -15.79 -20.64
C ARG A 330 2.20 -14.78 -20.89
N GLN A 331 2.48 -14.50 -22.15
CA GLN A 331 3.42 -13.44 -22.48
C GLN A 331 2.80 -12.07 -22.15
N PRO A 332 3.53 -11.17 -21.45
CA PRO A 332 3.06 -9.83 -21.15
C PRO A 332 3.18 -8.90 -22.35
N ASN A 333 2.24 -7.95 -22.48
CA ASN A 333 2.46 -6.76 -23.30
C ASN A 333 3.25 -5.69 -22.53
N VAL A 334 3.15 -5.69 -21.20
CA VAL A 334 3.88 -4.80 -20.30
C VAL A 334 4.00 -5.44 -18.92
N ILE A 335 5.12 -5.20 -18.26
CA ILE A 335 5.36 -5.56 -16.87
C ILE A 335 5.37 -4.28 -16.05
N THR A 336 4.73 -4.30 -14.88
CA THR A 336 4.69 -3.16 -13.96
C THR A 336 4.97 -3.61 -12.52
N GLY A 337 5.75 -2.84 -11.78
CA GLY A 337 5.96 -3.00 -10.34
C GLY A 337 5.58 -1.70 -9.62
N PHE A 338 4.55 -1.74 -8.79
CA PHE A 338 4.08 -0.55 -8.07
C PHE A 338 4.66 -0.53 -6.66
N GLN A 339 5.41 0.51 -6.31
CA GLN A 339 6.23 0.51 -5.08
C GLN A 339 7.23 -0.67 -5.13
N ALA A 340 8.04 -0.71 -6.18
CA ALA A 340 8.76 -1.93 -6.57
C ALA A 340 9.77 -2.40 -5.53
N GLU A 341 10.49 -1.46 -4.89
CA GLU A 341 11.41 -1.73 -3.78
C GLU A 341 12.37 -2.91 -4.04
N LEU A 342 12.93 -2.95 -5.26
CA LEU A 342 13.75 -4.06 -5.76
C LEU A 342 15.04 -4.27 -4.95
N TYR A 343 15.42 -3.26 -4.16
CA TYR A 343 16.58 -3.26 -3.29
C TYR A 343 16.35 -3.92 -1.93
N VAL A 344 15.10 -4.23 -1.54
CA VAL A 344 14.76 -4.76 -0.22
C VAL A 344 14.95 -6.28 -0.15
N ASP A 345 14.52 -7.00 -1.20
CA ASP A 345 14.53 -8.46 -1.24
C ASP A 345 15.71 -9.01 -2.07
N GLU A 346 16.33 -10.07 -1.56
CA GLU A 346 17.40 -10.81 -2.21
C GLU A 346 16.90 -11.70 -3.36
N THR A 347 15.58 -11.93 -3.48
CA THR A 347 14.97 -12.78 -4.53
C THR A 347 14.77 -12.10 -5.90
N TRP A 348 15.07 -10.81 -5.99
CA TRP A 348 14.91 -10.04 -7.24
C TRP A 348 15.89 -10.37 -8.39
N PRO A 349 17.14 -10.84 -8.19
CA PRO A 349 18.07 -11.14 -9.28
C PRO A 349 17.49 -12.05 -10.37
N GLU A 350 16.92 -13.18 -9.99
CA GLU A 350 16.32 -14.15 -10.91
C GLU A 350 15.10 -13.56 -11.61
N SER A 351 14.25 -12.84 -10.86
CA SER A 351 13.07 -12.16 -11.39
C SER A 351 13.43 -11.07 -12.41
N ILE A 352 14.49 -10.30 -12.18
CA ILE A 352 14.96 -9.26 -13.11
C ILE A 352 15.55 -9.87 -14.38
N ARG A 353 16.30 -10.98 -14.27
CA ARG A 353 16.76 -11.73 -15.46
C ARG A 353 15.57 -12.30 -16.25
N ALA A 354 14.59 -12.85 -15.56
CA ALA A 354 13.33 -13.31 -16.15
C ALA A 354 12.60 -12.17 -16.89
N ILE A 355 12.43 -10.99 -16.26
CA ILE A 355 11.84 -9.80 -16.89
C ILE A 355 12.62 -9.40 -18.14
N GLN A 356 13.96 -9.46 -18.11
CA GLN A 356 14.78 -9.15 -19.28
C GLN A 356 14.40 -10.03 -20.47
N THR A 357 14.26 -11.35 -20.27
CA THR A 357 13.90 -12.29 -21.36
C THR A 357 12.56 -12.01 -22.03
N GLN A 358 11.65 -11.28 -21.37
CA GLN A 358 10.33 -10.96 -21.90
C GLN A 358 10.33 -9.95 -23.03
N ASN A 359 11.41 -9.15 -23.14
CA ASN A 359 11.58 -8.14 -24.17
C ASN A 359 10.36 -7.21 -24.34
N CYS A 360 9.71 -6.87 -23.24
CA CYS A 360 8.57 -5.95 -23.22
C CYS A 360 8.87 -4.73 -22.33
N PRO A 361 8.04 -3.68 -22.39
CA PRO A 361 8.15 -2.53 -21.50
C PRO A 361 8.08 -2.93 -20.03
N LEU A 362 8.87 -2.23 -19.22
CA LEU A 362 8.86 -2.32 -17.76
C LEU A 362 8.56 -0.94 -17.18
N LEU A 363 7.51 -0.82 -16.38
CA LEU A 363 7.19 0.38 -15.61
C LEU A 363 7.40 0.09 -14.12
N LEU A 364 8.16 0.92 -13.43
CA LEU A 364 8.31 0.83 -11.98
C LEU A 364 7.90 2.15 -11.34
N THR A 365 7.29 2.08 -10.15
CA THR A 365 6.96 3.27 -9.36
C THR A 365 7.58 3.19 -7.97
N ALA A 366 7.81 4.35 -7.35
CA ALA A 366 8.25 4.46 -5.97
C ALA A 366 7.64 5.70 -5.28
N ALA A 367 7.79 5.79 -3.95
CA ALA A 367 7.34 6.93 -3.17
C ALA A 367 8.32 8.11 -3.23
N SER A 368 9.60 7.84 -3.54
CA SER A 368 10.63 8.86 -3.63
C SER A 368 11.55 8.70 -4.84
N LEU A 369 12.23 9.79 -5.23
CA LEU A 369 13.27 9.74 -6.25
C LEU A 369 14.45 8.86 -5.82
N TYR A 370 14.76 8.86 -4.52
CA TYR A 370 15.82 8.06 -3.93
C TYR A 370 15.57 6.55 -4.06
N GLU A 371 14.34 6.10 -3.82
CA GLU A 371 13.95 4.70 -4.05
C GLU A 371 14.07 4.29 -5.53
N ILE A 372 13.61 5.15 -6.45
CA ILE A 372 13.79 4.92 -7.89
C ILE A 372 15.27 4.74 -8.24
N GLN A 373 16.15 5.57 -7.69
CA GLN A 373 17.59 5.47 -7.95
C GLN A 373 18.16 4.14 -7.43
N LYS A 374 17.73 3.66 -6.26
CA LYS A 374 18.11 2.33 -5.75
C LYS A 374 17.65 1.21 -6.68
N ASP A 375 16.40 1.26 -7.15
CA ASP A 375 15.86 0.27 -8.10
C ASP A 375 16.66 0.25 -9.39
N MET A 376 17.01 1.43 -9.94
CA MET A 376 17.84 1.55 -11.14
C MET A 376 19.23 0.95 -10.95
N ILE A 377 19.89 1.23 -9.82
CA ILE A 377 21.20 0.66 -9.48
C ILE A 377 21.11 -0.87 -9.38
N LYS A 378 20.07 -1.39 -8.70
CA LYS A 378 19.84 -2.82 -8.57
C LYS A 378 19.67 -3.50 -9.93
N ILE A 379 18.86 -2.93 -10.82
CA ILE A 379 18.66 -3.43 -12.18
C ILE A 379 19.98 -3.44 -12.95
N GLN A 380 20.73 -2.33 -12.95
CA GLN A 380 22.01 -2.22 -13.66
C GLN A 380 23.02 -3.25 -13.18
N ASN A 381 23.11 -3.46 -11.86
CA ASN A 381 24.01 -4.46 -11.27
C ASN A 381 23.65 -5.89 -11.70
N ILE A 382 22.37 -6.24 -11.78
CA ILE A 382 21.93 -7.59 -12.17
C ILE A 382 22.09 -7.82 -13.67
N VAL A 383 21.73 -6.83 -14.47
CA VAL A 383 21.80 -6.89 -15.94
C VAL A 383 23.27 -6.84 -16.42
N GLY A 384 24.19 -6.27 -15.63
CA GLY A 384 25.63 -6.25 -15.93
C GLY A 384 26.02 -5.29 -17.05
N LYS A 385 25.10 -4.41 -17.47
CA LYS A 385 25.35 -3.36 -18.47
C LYS A 385 24.47 -2.13 -18.19
N PRO A 386 24.84 -0.94 -18.70
CA PRO A 386 24.05 0.26 -18.52
C PRO A 386 22.72 0.15 -19.27
N VAL A 387 21.62 -0.02 -18.54
CA VAL A 387 20.25 0.09 -19.07
C VAL A 387 19.67 1.41 -18.57
N LYS A 388 19.19 2.25 -19.50
CA LYS A 388 18.62 3.57 -19.16
C LYS A 388 17.10 3.58 -19.38
N PRO A 389 16.32 4.15 -18.43
CA PRO A 389 14.91 4.35 -18.65
C PRO A 389 14.70 5.40 -19.75
N ILE A 390 13.66 5.22 -20.55
CA ILE A 390 13.21 6.19 -21.56
C ILE A 390 12.34 7.29 -20.95
N VAL A 391 11.80 7.06 -19.74
CA VAL A 391 11.06 8.03 -18.94
C VAL A 391 11.52 7.88 -17.50
N GLU A 392 11.90 8.99 -16.87
CA GLU A 392 12.14 9.11 -15.44
C GLU A 392 11.51 10.42 -14.99
N THR A 393 10.42 10.36 -14.23
CA THR A 393 9.67 11.58 -13.90
C THR A 393 8.80 11.43 -12.67
N ARG A 394 8.34 12.59 -12.15
CA ARG A 394 7.29 12.63 -11.15
C ARG A 394 5.97 12.25 -11.80
N ASN A 395 5.29 11.27 -11.21
CA ASN A 395 4.00 10.80 -11.69
C ASN A 395 2.90 11.81 -11.34
N LYS A 396 2.17 12.28 -12.36
CA LYS A 396 1.00 13.17 -12.17
C LYS A 396 -0.25 12.42 -11.71
N PHE A 397 -0.20 11.10 -11.69
CA PHE A 397 -1.30 10.20 -11.33
C PHE A 397 -0.99 9.39 -10.07
N ASN A 398 -0.11 9.90 -9.22
CA ASN A 398 0.17 9.33 -7.90
C ASN A 398 -1.08 9.36 -7.01
N SER A 399 -1.11 8.49 -6.01
CA SER A 399 -2.14 8.50 -4.99
C SER A 399 -2.01 9.74 -4.11
N TYR A 400 -3.13 10.33 -3.70
CA TYR A 400 -3.16 11.36 -2.67
C TYR A 400 -3.57 10.81 -1.30
N ARG A 401 -3.69 9.50 -1.15
CA ARG A 401 -3.82 8.84 0.16
C ARG A 401 -2.45 8.83 0.87
N PRO A 402 -2.30 9.48 2.03
CA PRO A 402 -1.09 9.33 2.83
C PRO A 402 -1.01 7.92 3.42
N TYR A 403 0.21 7.40 3.48
CA TYR A 403 0.58 6.17 4.17
C TYR A 403 1.65 6.50 5.19
N ARG A 404 1.73 5.75 6.30
CA ARG A 404 2.88 5.89 7.22
C ARG A 404 4.16 5.48 6.50
N ASN A 405 5.20 6.29 6.63
CA ASN A 405 6.52 5.97 6.13
C ASN A 405 7.40 5.56 7.31
N PHE A 406 7.67 4.26 7.42
CA PHE A 406 8.47 3.71 8.51
C PHE A 406 9.97 4.02 8.39
N GLU A 407 10.44 4.41 7.20
CA GLU A 407 11.85 4.74 6.96
C GLU A 407 12.15 6.23 7.14
N ALA A 408 11.19 7.11 6.84
CA ALA A 408 11.35 8.57 6.91
C ALA A 408 10.59 9.22 8.08
N GLY A 409 9.87 8.44 8.89
CA GLY A 409 9.20 8.87 10.12
C GLY A 409 7.84 9.56 9.96
N TYR A 410 7.48 10.06 8.78
CA TYR A 410 6.22 10.77 8.58
C TYR A 410 5.26 9.98 7.68
N VAL A 411 4.84 10.58 6.56
CA VAL A 411 3.94 9.97 5.60
C VAL A 411 4.57 9.94 4.22
N SER A 412 4.21 8.93 3.44
CA SER A 412 4.54 8.81 2.02
C SER A 412 3.26 8.70 1.19
N TYR A 413 3.41 8.90 -0.12
CA TYR A 413 2.33 8.70 -1.07
C TYR A 413 2.76 7.67 -2.11
N ARG A 414 1.85 6.75 -2.44
CA ARG A 414 2.13 5.71 -3.42
C ARG A 414 2.23 6.29 -4.82
N ASN A 415 3.11 5.68 -5.62
CA ASN A 415 3.33 5.97 -7.03
C ASN A 415 3.77 7.41 -7.32
N MET A 416 4.50 8.10 -6.44
CA MET A 416 4.94 9.49 -6.64
C MET A 416 5.90 9.68 -7.81
N TYR A 417 6.79 8.72 -8.03
CA TYR A 417 7.76 8.72 -9.11
C TYR A 417 7.58 7.47 -9.96
N LEU A 418 7.93 7.56 -11.24
CA LEU A 418 7.93 6.41 -12.13
C LEU A 418 9.15 6.43 -13.05
N ILE A 419 9.60 5.22 -13.39
CA ILE A 419 10.55 4.97 -14.48
C ILE A 419 9.95 3.99 -15.47
N ILE A 420 10.30 4.15 -16.75
CA ILE A 420 9.86 3.25 -17.82
C ILE A 420 11.07 2.86 -18.65
N TYR A 421 11.25 1.55 -18.84
CA TYR A 421 12.17 0.98 -19.80
C TYR A 421 11.37 0.47 -21.00
N LYS A 422 11.91 0.64 -22.20
CA LYS A 422 11.35 0.01 -23.41
C LYS A 422 11.45 -1.51 -23.34
N ASN A 423 12.58 -2.00 -22.85
CA ASN A 423 12.89 -3.36 -22.41
C ASN A 423 14.19 -3.29 -21.58
N LEU A 424 14.62 -4.40 -20.98
CA LEU A 424 15.91 -4.49 -20.28
C LEU A 424 17.03 -5.07 -21.17
N TYR A 425 16.85 -5.09 -22.50
CA TYR A 425 17.77 -5.74 -23.43
C TYR A 425 18.81 -4.82 -24.05
N ASN A 426 18.63 -3.50 -24.04
CA ASN A 426 19.64 -2.44 -24.27
C ASN A 426 18.97 -1.07 -24.16
#